data_AF-A0A821QW96-F1
#
_entry.id   AF-A0A821QW96-F1
#
_cell.length_a   1.000
_cell.length_b   1.000
_cell.length_c   1.000
_cell.angle_alpha   90.00
_cell.angle_beta   90.00
_cell.angle_gamma   90.00
#
_symmetry.space_group_name_H-M   'P 1'
#
loop_
_entity.id
_entity.type
_entity.pdbx_description
1 polymer ?
#
loop_
_entity_poly.entity_id
_entity_poly.type
_entity_poly.pdbx_seq_one_letter_code
_entity_poly.pdbx_strand_id
1 'polypeptide(L)'
;MYIADNGNNRILKWRMGEPHGIIVAGGFGSGSAPNQISTCYGIYVDAQSNIYVSDYGNHRVFIWSAGNATSGRRVAGGNGFGT
;
A
#
# COMPACT_ATOMS: atom_id res chain seq x y z
N MET A 1 -8.91 10.39 -5.18
CA MET A 1 -9.28 9.65 -3.95
C MET A 1 -8.43 8.40 -3.82
N TYR A 2 -7.97 8.05 -2.63
CA TYR A 2 -7.26 6.80 -2.35
C TYR A 2 -8.14 5.89 -1.48
N ILE A 3 -8.11 4.59 -1.75
CA ILE A 3 -8.93 3.59 -1.04
C ILE A 3 -8.03 2.45 -0.56
N ALA A 4 -8.12 2.13 0.73
CA ALA A 4 -7.56 0.91 1.30
C ALA A 4 -8.56 -0.23 1.07
N ASP A 5 -8.35 -1.01 0.02
CA ASP A 5 -9.19 -2.14 -0.34
C ASP A 5 -8.70 -3.39 0.42
N ASN A 6 -8.96 -3.39 1.73
CA ASN A 6 -8.36 -4.30 2.71
C ASN A 6 -8.58 -5.78 2.37
N GLY A 7 -9.81 -6.17 2.05
CA GLY A 7 -10.13 -7.56 1.69
C GLY A 7 -9.39 -8.05 0.44
N ASN A 8 -8.97 -7.13 -0.43
CA ASN A 8 -8.22 -7.43 -1.65
C ASN A 8 -6.73 -7.12 -1.53
N ASN A 9 -6.23 -6.75 -0.34
CA ASN A 9 -4.81 -6.51 -0.06
C ASN A 9 -4.14 -5.53 -1.04
N ARG A 10 -4.83 -4.44 -1.35
CA ARG A 10 -4.37 -3.44 -2.33
C ARG A 10 -4.81 -2.04 -1.99
N ILE A 11 -4.10 -1.07 -2.55
CA ILE A 11 -4.47 0.35 -2.52
C ILE A 11 -4.89 0.77 -3.92
N LEU A 12 -6.04 1.45 -4.00
CA LEU A 12 -6.57 1.97 -5.25
C LEU A 12 -6.51 3.49 -5.27
N LYS A 13 -6.30 4.07 -6.46
CA LYS A 13 -6.41 5.51 -6.72
C LYS A 13 -7.50 5.76 -7.77
N TRP A 14 -8.50 6.55 -7.40
CA TRP A 14 -9.49 7.12 -8.32
C TRP A 14 -9.11 8.55 -8.68
N ARG A 15 -9.12 8.85 -9.98
CA ARG A 15 -9.07 10.22 -10.49
C ARG A 15 -10.50 10.69 -10.75
N MET A 16 -10.71 12.00 -10.63
CA MET A 16 -12.03 12.58 -10.90
C MET A 16 -12.42 12.32 -12.35
N GLY A 17 -13.65 11.83 -12.57
CA GLY A 17 -14.17 11.49 -13.90
C GLY A 17 -13.81 10.10 -14.41
N GLU A 18 -12.92 9.35 -13.73
CA GLU A 18 -12.59 7.98 -14.13
C GLU A 18 -13.63 6.98 -13.59
N PRO A 19 -14.09 6.02 -14.42
CA PRO A 19 -15.06 5.01 -13.98
C PRO A 19 -14.45 3.95 -13.05
N HIS A 20 -13.12 3.78 -13.11
CA HIS A 20 -12.40 2.73 -12.40
C HIS A 20 -11.14 3.26 -11.73
N GLY A 21 -10.74 2.59 -10.65
CA GLY A 21 -9.53 2.87 -9.92
C GLY A 21 -8.36 2.08 -10.48
N ILE A 22 -7.17 2.64 -10.34
CA ILE A 22 -5.93 1.95 -10.65
C ILE A 22 -5.28 1.43 -9.36
N ILE A 23 -4.70 0.24 -9.42
CA ILE A 23 -3.90 -0.31 -8.32
C ILE A 23 -2.59 0.48 -8.26
N VAL A 24 -2.28 1.01 -7.08
CA VAL A 24 -1.08 1.83 -6.85
C VAL A 24 -0.15 1.24 -5.78
N ALA A 25 -0.62 0.22 -5.05
CA ALA A 25 0.20 -0.60 -4.16
C ALA A 25 -0.51 -1.95 -3.93
N GLY A 26 0.27 -3.02 -3.72
CA GLY A 26 -0.27 -4.36 -3.49
C GLY A 26 -0.92 -4.97 -4.73
N GLY A 27 -1.96 -5.80 -4.54
CA GLY A 27 -2.71 -6.44 -5.63
C GLY A 27 -2.15 -7.79 -6.09
N PHE A 28 -1.14 -8.32 -5.42
CA PHE A 28 -0.52 -9.63 -5.70
C PHE A 28 -0.87 -10.68 -4.62
N GLY A 29 -2.06 -10.55 -4.03
CA GLY A 29 -2.51 -11.36 -2.90
C GLY A 29 -1.91 -10.92 -1.55
N SER A 30 -2.37 -11.57 -0.49
CA SER A 30 -1.81 -11.38 0.85
C SER A 30 -0.44 -12.05 0.95
N GLY A 31 0.51 -11.37 1.59
CA GLY A 31 1.85 -11.90 1.82
C GLY A 31 2.83 -10.82 2.22
N SER A 32 4.10 -11.22 2.39
CA SER A 32 5.18 -10.38 2.89
C SER A 32 6.19 -9.95 1.81
N ALA A 33 5.99 -10.37 0.55
CA ALA A 33 6.85 -9.95 -0.56
C ALA A 33 6.78 -8.43 -0.77
N PRO A 34 7.75 -7.82 -1.47
CA PRO A 34 7.79 -6.38 -1.70
C PRO A 34 6.59 -5.81 -2.47
N ASN A 35 5.90 -6.62 -3.27
CA ASN A 35 4.70 -6.26 -4.02
C ASN A 35 3.40 -6.71 -3.32
N GLN A 36 3.48 -7.28 -2.13
CA GLN A 36 2.33 -7.80 -1.36
C GLN A 36 2.09 -6.98 -0.10
N ILE A 37 0.83 -6.99 0.33
CA ILE A 37 0.36 -6.36 1.57
C ILE A 37 -0.45 -7.41 2.32
N SER A 38 -0.33 -7.47 3.64
CA SER A 38 -1.13 -8.30 4.51
C SER A 38 -1.95 -7.36 5.40
N THR A 39 -3.19 -7.05 4.97
CA THR A 39 -4.12 -6.15 5.70
C THR A 39 -3.66 -4.68 5.74
N CYS A 40 -4.20 -3.83 4.85
CA CYS A 40 -3.98 -2.38 4.90
C CYS A 40 -5.05 -1.66 5.72
N TYR A 41 -4.66 -0.81 6.68
CA TYR A 41 -5.60 0.00 7.47
C TYR A 41 -5.45 1.51 7.28
N GLY A 42 -4.21 2.00 7.14
CA GLY A 42 -3.89 3.41 6.97
C GLY A 42 -3.14 3.68 5.68
N ILE A 43 -3.44 4.83 5.08
CA ILE A 43 -2.75 5.37 3.90
C ILE A 43 -2.35 6.81 4.22
N TYR A 44 -1.11 7.15 3.91
CA TYR A 44 -0.66 8.53 3.83
C TYR A 44 0.00 8.78 2.47
N VAL A 45 -0.21 9.96 1.89
CA VAL A 45 0.37 10.34 0.60
C VAL A 45 1.12 11.65 0.80
N ASP A 46 2.41 11.67 0.47
CA ASP A 46 3.24 12.88 0.60
C ASP A 46 3.12 13.80 -0.62
N ALA A 47 3.77 14.97 -0.54
CA ALA A 47 3.77 15.96 -1.62
C ALA A 47 4.44 15.46 -2.91
N GLN A 48 5.30 14.44 -2.83
CA GLN A 48 5.93 13.80 -3.98
C GLN A 48 5.07 12.66 -4.54
N SER A 49 3.85 12.46 -4.03
CA SER A 49 2.93 11.38 -4.39
C SER A 49 3.42 9.97 -4.02
N ASN A 50 4.35 9.85 -3.08
CA ASN A 50 4.67 8.53 -2.51
C ASN A 50 3.55 8.09 -1.57
N ILE A 51 3.27 6.79 -1.59
CA ILE A 51 2.16 6.19 -0.85
C ILE A 51 2.73 5.36 0.28
N TYR A 52 2.44 5.76 1.50
CA TYR A 52 2.77 5.05 2.72
C TYR A 52 1.58 4.21 3.13
N VAL A 53 1.82 2.92 3.36
CA VAL A 53 0.79 1.96 3.74
C VAL A 53 1.19 1.32 5.06
N SER A 54 0.27 1.31 6.02
CA SER A 54 0.40 0.45 7.20
C SER A 54 0.02 -0.98 6.81
N ASP A 55 1.02 -1.84 6.66
CA ASP A 55 0.85 -3.25 6.34
C ASP A 55 0.76 -4.03 7.66
N TYR A 56 -0.44 -4.03 8.23
CA TYR A 56 -0.71 -4.38 9.63
C TYR A 56 -0.36 -5.83 9.94
N GLY A 57 -0.78 -6.76 9.07
CA GLY A 57 -0.53 -8.19 9.21
C GLY A 57 0.95 -8.57 9.05
N ASN A 58 1.76 -7.69 8.47
CA ASN A 58 3.21 -7.84 8.39
C ASN A 58 3.96 -6.94 9.40
N HIS A 59 3.25 -6.21 10.26
CA HIS A 59 3.80 -5.31 11.26
C HIS A 59 4.80 -4.29 10.71
N ARG A 60 4.54 -3.75 9.53
CA ARG A 60 5.49 -2.85 8.84
C ARG A 60 4.79 -1.65 8.22
N VAL A 61 5.58 -0.61 7.98
CA VAL A 61 5.20 0.49 7.11
C VAL A 61 6.00 0.36 5.82
N PHE A 62 5.29 0.40 4.70
CA PHE A 62 5.87 0.35 3.37
C PHE A 62 5.60 1.64 2.61
N ILE A 63 6.55 2.01 1.75
CA ILE A 63 6.41 3.11 0.80
C ILE A 63 6.39 2.56 -0.62
N TRP A 64 5.42 3.00 -1.42
CA TRP A 64 5.44 2.90 -2.87
C TRP A 64 5.75 4.27 -3.44
N SER A 65 6.84 4.37 -4.20
CA SER A 65 7.21 5.61 -4.85
C SER A 65 6.15 6.03 -5.87
N ALA A 66 6.04 7.34 -6.11
CA ALA A 66 5.18 7.85 -7.15
C ALA A 66 5.51 7.26 -8.54
N GLY A 67 4.48 7.15 -9.38
CA GLY A 67 4.54 6.36 -10.60
C GLY A 67 4.08 4.92 -10.36
N ASN A 68 3.91 4.13 -11.42
CA ASN A 68 3.37 2.77 -11.34
C ASN A 68 4.39 1.79 -10.71
N ALA A 69 4.79 2.03 -9.46
CA ALA A 69 5.71 1.19 -8.72
C ALA A 69 5.10 -0.22 -8.57
N THR A 70 5.80 -1.22 -9.08
CA THR A 70 5.37 -2.63 -9.02
C THR A 70 5.69 -3.29 -7.68
N SER A 71 6.50 -2.64 -6.85
CA SER A 71 6.87 -3.08 -5.50
C SER A 71 7.12 -1.89 -4.60
N GLY A 72 6.94 -2.09 -3.31
CA GLY A 72 7.23 -1.12 -2.27
C GLY A 72 8.54 -1.44 -1.55
N ARG A 73 8.96 -0.49 -0.72
CA ARG A 73 10.13 -0.60 0.14
C ARG A 73 9.71 -0.45 1.60
N ARG A 74 10.31 -1.23 2.48
CA ARG A 74 10.12 -1.06 3.92
C ARG A 74 10.71 0.26 4.41
N VAL A 75 9.96 0.99 5.22
CA VAL A 75 10.44 2.21 5.88
C VAL A 75 10.34 2.16 7.40
N ALA A 76 9.56 1.24 7.97
CA ALA A 76 9.57 0.94 9.40
C ALA A 76 9.06 -0.48 9.70
N GLY A 77 9.47 -1.04 10.85
CA GLY A 77 8.97 -2.28 11.44
C GLY A 77 9.34 -3.59 10.75
N GLY A 78 8.51 -4.60 10.97
CA GLY A 78 8.53 -5.91 10.31
C GLY A 78 9.38 -6.98 10.98
N ASN A 79 9.54 -6.88 12.31
CA ASN A 79 10.08 -7.92 13.19
C ASN A 79 9.02 -8.49 14.16
N GLY A 80 7.74 -8.20 13.92
CA GLY A 80 6.64 -8.59 14.81
C GLY A 80 5.93 -7.38 15.41
N PHE A 81 4.95 -7.64 16.28
CA PHE A 81 4.20 -6.60 16.98
C PHE A 81 5.14 -5.73 17.83
N GLY A 82 5.18 -4.41 17.58
CA GLY A 82 5.87 -3.45 18.44
C GLY A 82 7.38 -3.30 18.23
N THR A 83 7.93 -3.81 17.12
CA THR A 83 9.39 -3.77 16.82
C THR A 83 9.69 -3.32 15.40
#